data_AF-A0A316S3X0-F1
#
_entry.id   AF-A0A316S3X0-F1
#
_cell.length_a   1.000
_cell.length_b   1.000
_cell.length_c   1.000
_cell.angle_alpha   90.00
_cell.angle_beta   90.00
_cell.angle_gamma   90.00
#
_symmetry.space_group_name_H-M   'P 1'
#
loop_
_entity.id
_entity.type
_entity.pdbx_description
1 polymer ?
#
loop_
_entity_poly.entity_id
_entity_poly.type
_entity_poly.pdbx_seq_one_letter_code
_entity_poly.pdbx_strand_id
1 'polypeptide(L)'
;MFAPLDLKNKTFTKGFRGYETEEVDKFFAQVVKDFERLYQDNIELKETVERVSAKLEYYQQMEATMQNTLVVAQETADEVKKTSEKKAQVLLDETAAKCDGMKKEAQNEAGRLLNEANAAAAQARADADTYAEKTRNDADAEAAKLRNDTEAEMNKLKSDTQQFVNKMRMAAEVEVAQLKVNSEEACKNILDKAREDAVETLAKARGQAQKTIGDADARARKMIFDAENKAGLAKNMFEDQVKKANVHRQHMINLLESQLELLKGFNEKTEE
;
A
#
# COMPACT_ATOMS: atom_id res chain seq x y z
N MET A 1 -23.52 22.78 -146.20
CA MET A 1 -22.17 23.39 -146.32
C MET A 1 -21.42 22.58 -147.36
N PHE A 2 -20.81 23.21 -148.36
CA PHE A 2 -20.02 22.50 -149.36
C PHE A 2 -18.77 21.92 -148.69
N ALA A 3 -18.43 20.67 -148.98
CA ALA A 3 -17.13 20.13 -148.64
C ALA A 3 -16.06 20.79 -149.54
N PRO A 4 -14.80 20.86 -149.11
CA PRO A 4 -13.75 21.39 -149.97
C PRO A 4 -13.64 20.66 -151.32
N LEU A 5 -13.97 19.36 -151.33
CA LEU A 5 -14.07 18.54 -152.53
C LEU A 5 -15.21 18.97 -153.48
N ASP A 6 -16.32 19.49 -152.94
CA ASP A 6 -17.46 19.98 -153.73
C ASP A 6 -17.13 21.30 -154.44
N LEU A 7 -16.26 22.13 -153.84
CA LEU A 7 -15.76 23.36 -154.46
C LEU A 7 -14.78 23.05 -155.60
N LYS A 8 -13.95 22.01 -155.43
CA LYS A 8 -12.98 21.56 -156.45
C LYS A 8 -13.64 20.97 -157.69
N ASN A 9 -14.79 20.32 -157.53
CA ASN A 9 -15.54 19.68 -158.62
C ASN A 9 -16.61 20.61 -159.24
N LYS A 10 -16.65 21.88 -158.83
CA LYS A 10 -17.68 22.82 -159.29
C LYS A 10 -17.39 23.25 -160.72
N THR A 11 -18.30 22.95 -161.64
CA THR A 11 -18.27 23.44 -163.02
C THR A 11 -19.29 24.56 -163.23
N PHE A 12 -18.90 25.55 -164.03
CA PHE A 12 -19.74 26.70 -164.37
C PHE A 12 -20.14 26.66 -165.85
N THR A 13 -21.36 27.09 -166.17
CA THR A 13 -21.84 27.20 -167.55
C THR A 13 -21.22 28.42 -168.25
N LYS A 14 -20.83 28.28 -169.52
CA LYS A 14 -20.27 29.38 -170.31
C LYS A 14 -21.40 30.23 -170.91
N GLY A 15 -21.36 31.55 -170.68
CA GLY A 15 -22.31 32.52 -171.24
C GLY A 15 -21.62 33.58 -172.11
N PHE A 16 -22.37 34.25 -172.99
CA PHE A 16 -21.85 35.35 -173.81
C PHE A 16 -21.43 36.53 -172.91
N ARG A 17 -20.14 36.90 -172.93
CA ARG A 17 -19.46 37.86 -172.01
C ARG A 17 -19.36 37.42 -170.54
N GLY A 18 -18.98 36.16 -170.29
CA GLY A 18 -18.65 35.67 -168.94
C GLY A 18 -17.27 36.13 -168.43
N TYR A 19 -16.96 35.82 -167.17
CA TYR A 19 -15.63 35.99 -166.60
C TYR A 19 -14.57 35.15 -167.31
N GLU A 20 -13.33 35.61 -167.31
CA GLU A 20 -12.20 34.86 -167.86
C GLU A 20 -11.99 33.57 -167.08
N THR A 21 -11.98 32.43 -167.78
CA THR A 21 -12.01 31.11 -167.14
C THR A 21 -10.72 30.87 -166.36
N GLU A 22 -9.56 31.26 -166.91
CA GLU A 22 -8.28 31.09 -166.23
C GLU A 22 -8.13 31.92 -164.94
N GLU A 23 -8.70 33.13 -164.92
CA GLU A 23 -8.63 34.01 -163.75
C GLU A 23 -9.55 33.51 -162.63
N VAL A 24 -10.76 33.07 -163.00
CA VAL A 24 -11.70 32.44 -162.08
C VAL A 24 -11.14 31.14 -161.52
N ASP A 25 -10.52 30.30 -162.34
CA ASP A 25 -9.91 29.03 -161.90
C ASP A 25 -8.75 29.27 -160.92
N LYS A 26 -7.90 30.28 -161.15
CA LYS A 26 -6.82 30.66 -160.21
C LYS A 26 -7.37 31.16 -158.88
N PHE A 27 -8.41 32.00 -158.91
CA PHE A 27 -9.08 32.47 -157.70
C PHE A 27 -9.77 31.32 -156.96
N PHE A 28 -10.50 30.44 -157.66
CA PHE A 28 -11.15 29.27 -157.06
C PHE A 28 -10.13 28.29 -156.46
N ALA A 29 -8.97 28.09 -157.08
CA ALA A 29 -7.90 27.28 -156.51
C ALA A 29 -7.41 27.85 -155.16
N GLN A 30 -7.30 29.17 -155.03
CA GLN A 30 -6.95 29.83 -153.78
C GLN A 30 -8.07 29.71 -152.74
N VAL A 31 -9.33 29.92 -153.14
CA VAL A 31 -10.51 29.76 -152.27
C VAL A 31 -10.64 28.33 -151.76
N VAL A 32 -10.44 27.32 -152.63
CA VAL A 32 -10.44 25.90 -152.24
C VAL A 32 -9.36 25.64 -151.20
N LYS A 33 -8.13 26.13 -151.40
CA LYS A 33 -7.02 25.96 -150.46
C LYS A 33 -7.28 26.59 -149.10
N ASP A 34 -7.79 27.83 -149.08
CA ASP A 34 -8.10 28.53 -147.82
C ASP A 34 -9.31 27.90 -147.11
N PHE A 35 -10.28 27.39 -147.87
CA PHE A 35 -11.43 26.67 -147.33
C PHE A 35 -11.06 25.29 -146.77
N GLU A 36 -10.16 24.55 -147.43
CA GLU A 36 -9.57 23.31 -146.90
C GLU A 36 -8.88 23.57 -145.55
N ARG A 37 -8.05 24.63 -145.48
CA ARG A 37 -7.39 25.03 -144.24
C ARG A 37 -8.38 25.40 -143.14
N LEU A 38 -9.36 26.25 -143.42
CA LEU A 38 -10.39 26.64 -142.46
C LEU A 38 -11.21 25.44 -141.97
N TYR A 39 -11.51 24.49 -142.88
CA TYR A 39 -12.24 23.28 -142.52
C TYR A 39 -11.42 22.39 -141.58
N GLN A 40 -10.12 22.25 -141.84
CA GLN A 40 -9.21 21.50 -140.98
C GLN A 40 -9.04 22.17 -139.61
N ASP A 41 -8.81 23.48 -139.58
CA ASP A 41 -8.72 24.27 -138.34
C ASP A 41 -10.02 24.15 -137.52
N ASN A 42 -11.19 24.12 -138.18
CA ASN A 42 -12.49 23.95 -137.50
C ASN A 42 -12.63 22.57 -136.84
N ILE A 43 -12.14 21.51 -137.49
CA ILE A 43 -12.12 20.17 -136.92
C ILE A 43 -11.19 20.14 -135.70
N GLU A 44 -9.96 20.65 -135.83
CA GLU A 44 -8.99 20.67 -134.74
C GLU A 44 -9.48 21.51 -133.54
N LEU A 45 -10.14 22.63 -133.79
CA LEU A 45 -10.78 23.45 -132.77
C LEU A 45 -11.92 22.70 -132.08
N LYS A 46 -12.79 22.00 -132.82
CA LYS A 46 -13.88 21.20 -132.25
C LYS A 46 -13.36 20.07 -131.38
N GLU A 47 -12.37 19.32 -131.85
CA GLU A 47 -11.70 18.27 -131.07
C GLU A 47 -11.05 18.84 -129.81
N THR A 48 -10.42 20.02 -129.92
CA THR A 48 -9.83 20.71 -128.76
C THR A 48 -10.90 21.15 -127.76
N VAL A 49 -12.03 21.69 -128.22
CA VAL A 49 -13.16 22.09 -127.37
C VAL A 49 -13.78 20.88 -126.67
N GLU A 50 -13.97 19.75 -127.37
CA GLU A 50 -14.45 18.52 -126.74
C GLU A 50 -13.47 18.03 -125.66
N ARG A 51 -12.17 17.98 -125.98
CA ARG A 51 -11.14 17.56 -125.02
C ARG A 51 -11.06 18.46 -123.79
N VAL A 52 -11.17 19.78 -123.97
CA VAL A 52 -11.14 20.74 -122.86
C VAL A 52 -12.43 20.67 -122.05
N SER A 53 -13.58 20.55 -122.70
CA SER A 53 -14.88 20.39 -122.03
C SER A 53 -14.91 19.12 -121.18
N ALA A 54 -14.41 17.99 -121.70
CA ALA A 54 -14.32 16.73 -120.94
C ALA A 54 -13.40 16.86 -119.71
N LYS A 55 -12.27 17.57 -119.84
CA LYS A 55 -11.39 17.85 -118.69
C LYS A 55 -12.06 18.76 -117.65
N LEU A 56 -12.81 19.76 -118.10
CA LEU A 56 -13.52 20.66 -117.20
C LEU A 56 -14.58 19.90 -116.40
N GLU A 57 -15.35 19.04 -117.04
CA GLU A 57 -16.37 18.22 -116.39
C GLU A 57 -15.73 17.25 -115.38
N TYR A 58 -14.60 16.63 -115.73
CA TYR A 58 -13.81 15.82 -114.80
C TYR A 58 -13.35 16.62 -113.57
N TYR A 59 -12.82 17.83 -113.77
CA TYR A 59 -12.39 18.68 -112.65
C TYR A 59 -13.55 19.14 -111.79
N GLN A 60 -14.72 19.46 -112.36
CA GLN A 60 -15.92 19.81 -111.61
C GLN A 60 -16.43 18.65 -110.76
N GLN A 61 -16.45 17.42 -111.30
CA GLN A 61 -16.81 16.23 -110.53
C GLN A 61 -15.81 15.94 -109.40
N MET A 62 -14.51 16.12 -109.69
CA MET A 62 -13.47 15.94 -108.68
C MET A 62 -13.56 16.99 -107.58
N GLU A 63 -13.79 18.26 -107.91
CA GLU A 63 -14.01 19.34 -106.96
C GLU A 63 -15.22 19.05 -106.06
N ALA A 64 -16.36 18.66 -106.65
CA ALA A 64 -17.57 18.29 -105.91
C ALA A 64 -17.31 17.12 -104.95
N THR A 65 -16.58 16.10 -105.41
CA THR A 65 -16.21 14.95 -104.56
C THR A 65 -15.29 15.37 -103.42
N MET A 66 -14.32 16.24 -103.69
CA MET A 66 -13.38 16.72 -102.68
C MET A 66 -14.06 17.60 -101.63
N GLN A 67 -14.99 18.46 -102.06
CA GLN A 67 -15.78 19.31 -101.19
C GLN A 67 -16.71 18.48 -100.29
N ASN A 68 -17.40 17.47 -100.85
CA ASN A 68 -18.20 16.53 -100.05
C ASN A 68 -17.33 15.75 -99.05
N THR A 69 -16.14 15.30 -99.48
CA THR A 69 -15.21 14.59 -98.59
C THR A 69 -14.75 15.48 -97.43
N LEU A 70 -14.47 16.76 -97.68
CA LEU A 70 -14.10 17.72 -96.64
C LEU A 70 -15.24 17.94 -95.63
N VAL A 71 -16.48 18.07 -96.11
CA VAL A 71 -17.65 18.22 -95.25
C VAL A 71 -17.81 16.98 -94.35
N VAL A 72 -17.76 15.77 -94.92
CA VAL A 72 -17.87 14.53 -94.15
C VAL A 72 -16.73 14.38 -93.14
N ALA A 73 -15.50 14.73 -93.53
CA ALA A 73 -14.35 14.69 -92.62
C ALA A 73 -14.53 15.68 -91.45
N GLN A 74 -15.06 16.86 -91.71
CA GLN A 74 -15.34 17.87 -90.68
C GLN A 74 -16.46 17.44 -89.75
N GLU A 75 -17.58 16.92 -90.28
CA GLU A 75 -18.67 16.37 -89.49
C GLU A 75 -18.20 15.20 -88.61
N THR A 76 -17.38 14.31 -89.16
CA THR A 76 -16.79 13.19 -88.41
C THR A 76 -15.87 13.70 -87.30
N ALA A 77 -15.03 14.70 -87.57
CA ALA A 77 -14.15 15.30 -86.56
C ALA A 77 -14.96 15.94 -85.41
N ASP A 78 -16.02 16.68 -85.74
CA ASP A 78 -16.90 17.31 -84.76
C ASP A 78 -17.68 16.27 -83.94
N GLU A 79 -18.15 15.19 -84.58
CA GLU A 79 -18.83 14.08 -83.89
C GLU A 79 -17.88 13.32 -82.94
N VAL A 80 -16.66 13.03 -83.38
CA VAL A 80 -15.62 12.40 -82.55
C VAL A 80 -15.28 13.29 -81.36
N LYS A 81 -15.13 14.60 -81.57
CA LYS A 81 -14.85 15.57 -80.52
C LYS A 81 -15.98 15.60 -79.49
N LYS A 82 -17.23 15.77 -79.95
CA LYS A 82 -18.41 15.80 -79.08
C LYS A 82 -18.59 14.49 -78.29
N THR A 83 -18.33 13.35 -78.92
CA THR A 83 -18.41 12.03 -78.27
C THR A 83 -17.31 11.86 -77.23
N SER A 84 -16.10 12.31 -77.53
CA SER A 84 -14.96 12.27 -76.61
C SER A 84 -15.20 13.15 -75.38
N GLU A 85 -15.71 14.37 -75.59
CA GLU A 85 -16.08 15.29 -74.51
C GLU A 85 -17.17 14.69 -73.61
N LYS A 86 -18.22 14.09 -74.18
CA LYS A 86 -19.25 13.38 -73.40
C LYS A 86 -18.67 12.21 -72.59
N LYS A 87 -17.82 11.38 -73.21
CA LYS A 87 -17.18 10.25 -72.52
C LYS A 87 -16.28 10.72 -71.38
N ALA A 88 -15.53 11.79 -71.60
CA ALA A 88 -14.68 12.40 -70.57
C ALA A 88 -15.53 12.93 -69.40
N GLN A 89 -16.64 13.60 -69.68
CA GLN A 89 -17.55 14.09 -68.63
C GLN A 89 -18.15 12.95 -67.82
N VAL A 90 -18.66 11.90 -68.48
CA VAL A 90 -19.20 10.72 -67.79
C VAL A 90 -18.14 10.07 -66.90
N LEU A 91 -16.91 9.93 -67.41
CA LEU A 91 -15.81 9.35 -66.63
C LEU A 91 -15.46 10.21 -65.40
N LEU A 92 -15.47 11.55 -65.54
CA LEU A 92 -15.25 12.47 -64.43
C LEU A 92 -16.35 12.35 -63.38
N ASP A 93 -17.61 12.31 -63.80
CA ASP A 93 -18.76 12.20 -62.89
C ASP A 93 -18.76 10.84 -62.14
N GLU A 94 -18.47 9.74 -62.85
CA GLU A 94 -18.33 8.40 -62.25
C GLU A 94 -17.17 8.34 -61.26
N THR A 95 -16.03 8.97 -61.60
CA THR A 95 -14.85 9.00 -60.72
C THR A 95 -15.13 9.84 -59.48
N ALA A 96 -15.79 11.00 -59.63
CA ALA A 96 -16.20 11.82 -58.50
C ALA A 96 -17.15 11.06 -57.56
N ALA A 97 -18.17 10.40 -58.10
CA ALA A 97 -19.11 9.59 -57.34
C ALA A 97 -18.41 8.44 -56.59
N LYS A 98 -17.46 7.74 -57.24
CA LYS A 98 -16.65 6.70 -56.58
C LYS A 98 -15.79 7.27 -55.45
N CYS A 99 -15.10 8.39 -55.69
CA CYS A 99 -14.27 9.02 -54.67
C CYS A 99 -15.10 9.47 -53.45
N ASP A 100 -16.28 10.03 -53.67
CA ASP A 100 -17.18 10.42 -52.58
C ASP A 100 -17.74 9.22 -51.83
N GLY A 101 -18.04 8.12 -52.54
CA GLY A 101 -18.40 6.84 -51.93
C GLY A 101 -17.29 6.31 -51.02
N MET A 102 -16.07 6.22 -51.54
CA MET A 102 -14.90 5.77 -50.77
C MET A 102 -14.62 6.65 -49.55
N LYS A 103 -14.77 7.98 -49.68
CA LYS A 103 -14.62 8.90 -48.55
C LYS A 103 -15.67 8.65 -47.47
N LYS A 104 -16.94 8.46 -47.85
CA LYS A 104 -18.02 8.15 -46.89
C LYS A 104 -17.79 6.81 -46.20
N GLU A 105 -17.39 5.77 -46.93
CA GLU A 105 -17.06 4.47 -46.34
C GLU A 105 -15.90 4.59 -45.35
N ALA A 106 -14.82 5.29 -45.73
CA ALA A 106 -13.69 5.52 -44.84
C ALA A 106 -14.07 6.32 -43.59
N GLN A 107 -14.94 7.34 -43.73
CA GLN A 107 -15.46 8.12 -42.60
C GLN A 107 -16.33 7.29 -41.67
N ASN A 108 -17.22 6.46 -42.21
CA ASN A 108 -18.07 5.57 -41.44
C ASN A 108 -17.26 4.53 -40.68
N GLU A 109 -16.27 3.92 -41.35
CA GLU A 109 -15.40 2.92 -40.73
C GLU A 109 -14.50 3.55 -39.65
N ALA A 110 -13.94 4.74 -39.91
CA ALA A 110 -13.19 5.49 -38.90
C ALA A 110 -14.08 5.84 -37.68
N GLY A 111 -15.32 6.26 -37.92
CA GLY A 111 -16.29 6.53 -36.85
C GLY A 111 -16.64 5.28 -36.04
N ARG A 112 -16.84 4.14 -36.71
CA ARG A 112 -17.09 2.84 -36.05
C ARG A 112 -15.92 2.43 -35.17
N LEU A 113 -14.70 2.45 -35.70
CA LEU A 113 -13.49 2.11 -34.96
C LEU A 113 -13.27 3.03 -33.75
N LEU A 114 -13.54 4.33 -33.90
CA LEU A 114 -13.41 5.29 -32.80
C LEU A 114 -14.43 5.03 -31.68
N ASN A 115 -15.66 4.69 -32.04
CA ASN A 115 -16.70 4.31 -31.07
C ASN A 115 -16.36 2.99 -30.36
N GLU A 116 -15.89 1.98 -31.09
CA GLU A 116 -15.45 0.70 -30.52
C GLU A 116 -14.26 0.88 -29.58
N ALA A 117 -13.27 1.68 -29.96
CA ALA A 117 -12.12 2.01 -29.12
C ALA A 117 -12.54 2.74 -27.84
N ASN A 118 -13.45 3.72 -27.94
CA ASN A 118 -13.98 4.43 -26.77
C ASN A 118 -14.78 3.50 -25.84
N ALA A 119 -15.61 2.61 -26.39
CA ALA A 119 -16.36 1.65 -25.61
C ALA A 119 -15.43 0.66 -24.88
N ALA A 120 -14.42 0.14 -25.58
CA ALA A 120 -13.41 -0.74 -24.99
C ALA A 120 -12.60 -0.02 -23.89
N ALA A 121 -12.22 1.24 -24.11
CA ALA A 121 -11.52 2.03 -23.11
C ALA A 121 -12.38 2.33 -21.88
N ALA A 122 -13.67 2.60 -22.06
CA ALA A 122 -14.62 2.80 -20.96
C ALA A 122 -14.82 1.50 -20.16
N GLN A 123 -14.95 0.37 -20.84
CA GLN A 123 -15.06 -0.94 -20.19
C GLN A 123 -13.80 -1.29 -19.41
N ALA A 124 -12.62 -1.11 -19.99
CA ALA A 124 -11.35 -1.36 -19.31
C ALA A 124 -11.16 -0.50 -18.05
N ARG A 125 -11.63 0.76 -18.08
CA ARG A 125 -11.65 1.62 -16.90
C ARG A 125 -12.61 1.11 -15.83
N ALA A 126 -13.84 0.73 -16.21
CA ALA A 126 -14.81 0.20 -15.27
C ALA A 126 -14.34 -1.12 -14.61
N ASP A 127 -13.72 -2.00 -15.40
CA ASP A 127 -13.13 -3.25 -14.90
C ASP A 127 -11.97 -2.97 -13.93
N ALA A 128 -11.11 -1.99 -14.24
CA ALA A 128 -10.03 -1.56 -13.38
C ALA A 128 -10.53 -0.95 -12.06
N ASP A 129 -11.56 -0.11 -12.10
CA ASP A 129 -12.18 0.49 -10.91
C ASP A 129 -12.80 -0.59 -10.02
N THR A 130 -13.52 -1.55 -10.62
CA THR A 130 -14.13 -2.68 -9.90
C THR A 130 -13.05 -3.57 -9.26
N TYR A 131 -11.96 -3.84 -9.97
CA TYR A 131 -10.84 -4.60 -9.44
C TYR A 131 -10.17 -3.87 -8.27
N ALA A 132 -9.92 -2.56 -8.42
CA ALA A 132 -9.32 -1.73 -7.37
C ALA A 132 -10.20 -1.66 -6.11
N GLU A 133 -11.52 -1.53 -6.28
CA GLU A 133 -12.49 -1.56 -5.18
C GLU A 133 -12.45 -2.91 -4.46
N LYS A 134 -12.47 -4.02 -5.19
CA LYS A 134 -12.36 -5.36 -4.61
C LYS A 134 -11.06 -5.53 -3.82
N THR A 135 -9.91 -5.19 -4.41
CA THR A 135 -8.61 -5.28 -3.72
C THR A 135 -8.57 -4.43 -2.46
N ARG A 136 -9.16 -3.23 -2.50
CA ARG A 136 -9.26 -2.36 -1.31
C ARG A 136 -10.13 -2.99 -0.22
N ASN A 137 -11.30 -3.52 -0.57
CA ASN A 137 -12.19 -4.18 0.38
C ASN A 137 -11.55 -5.42 1.00
N ASP A 138 -10.86 -6.24 0.19
CA ASP A 138 -10.15 -7.43 0.67
C ASP A 138 -9.02 -7.03 1.65
N ALA A 139 -8.25 -5.99 1.32
CA ALA A 139 -7.19 -5.46 2.20
C ALA A 139 -7.76 -4.87 3.51
N ASP A 140 -8.86 -4.12 3.44
CA ASP A 140 -9.54 -3.57 4.61
C ASP A 140 -10.09 -4.69 5.51
N ALA A 141 -10.64 -5.76 4.93
CA ALA A 141 -11.13 -6.93 5.66
C ALA A 141 -9.99 -7.69 6.35
N GLU A 142 -8.86 -7.90 5.67
CA GLU A 142 -7.67 -8.54 6.24
C GLU A 142 -7.07 -7.70 7.38
N ALA A 143 -6.97 -6.38 7.18
CA ALA A 143 -6.52 -5.45 8.22
C ALA A 143 -7.44 -5.46 9.45
N ALA A 144 -8.76 -5.51 9.24
CA ALA A 144 -9.73 -5.62 10.33
C ALA A 144 -9.58 -6.93 11.11
N LYS A 145 -9.40 -8.06 10.40
CA LYS A 145 -9.16 -9.36 11.04
C LYS A 145 -7.88 -9.35 11.87
N LEU A 146 -6.78 -8.86 11.32
CA LEU A 146 -5.50 -8.77 12.03
C LEU A 146 -5.60 -7.89 13.28
N ARG A 147 -6.33 -6.77 13.20
CA ARG A 147 -6.59 -5.91 14.37
C ARG A 147 -7.36 -6.64 15.46
N ASN A 148 -8.45 -7.34 15.09
CA ASN A 148 -9.25 -8.10 16.05
C ASN A 148 -8.44 -9.23 16.70
N ASP A 149 -7.66 -9.98 15.91
CA ASP A 149 -6.80 -11.05 16.43
C ASP A 149 -5.73 -10.50 17.38
N THR A 150 -5.12 -9.36 17.02
CA THR A 150 -4.14 -8.67 17.87
C THR A 150 -4.77 -8.17 19.16
N GLU A 151 -5.97 -7.60 19.10
CA GLU A 151 -6.70 -7.13 20.28
C GLU A 151 -7.10 -8.29 21.21
N ALA A 152 -7.53 -9.43 20.64
CA ALA A 152 -7.84 -10.63 21.40
C ALA A 152 -6.60 -11.17 22.14
N GLU A 153 -5.45 -11.27 21.44
CA GLU A 153 -4.19 -11.68 22.06
C GLU A 153 -3.71 -10.69 23.12
N MET A 154 -3.85 -9.38 22.88
CA MET A 154 -3.51 -8.35 23.86
C MET A 154 -4.37 -8.46 25.12
N ASN A 155 -5.68 -8.67 24.97
CA ASN A 155 -6.61 -8.84 26.08
C ASN A 155 -6.32 -10.11 26.89
N LYS A 156 -5.98 -11.21 26.22
CA LYS A 156 -5.54 -12.46 26.85
C LYS A 156 -4.25 -12.24 27.64
N LEU A 157 -3.23 -11.64 27.03
CA LEU A 157 -1.96 -11.34 27.71
C LEU A 157 -2.16 -10.44 28.93
N LYS A 158 -3.05 -9.44 28.83
CA LYS A 158 -3.40 -8.56 29.96
C LYS A 158 -4.07 -9.35 31.09
N SER A 159 -5.00 -10.25 30.76
CA SER A 159 -5.64 -11.14 31.74
C SER A 159 -4.61 -12.04 32.42
N ASP A 160 -3.75 -12.70 31.65
CA ASP A 160 -2.72 -13.61 32.17
C ASP A 160 -1.71 -12.87 33.06
N THR A 161 -1.29 -11.68 32.64
CA THR A 161 -0.43 -10.79 33.44
C THR A 161 -1.11 -10.39 34.75
N GLN A 162 -2.39 -10.03 34.71
CA GLN A 162 -3.15 -9.66 35.90
C GLN A 162 -3.29 -10.84 36.87
N GLN A 163 -3.55 -12.04 36.36
CA GLN A 163 -3.60 -13.26 37.16
C GLN A 163 -2.25 -13.58 37.79
N PHE A 164 -1.16 -13.43 37.04
CA PHE A 164 0.20 -13.63 37.55
C PHE A 164 0.54 -12.64 38.66
N VAL A 165 0.27 -11.34 38.45
CA VAL A 165 0.47 -10.29 39.46
C VAL A 165 -0.35 -10.58 40.71
N ASN A 166 -1.62 -10.99 40.57
CA ASN A 166 -2.46 -11.34 41.71
C ASN A 166 -1.89 -12.53 42.50
N LYS A 167 -1.43 -13.59 41.82
CA LYS A 167 -0.77 -14.73 42.47
C LYS A 167 0.51 -14.32 43.21
N MET A 168 1.35 -13.51 42.58
CA MET A 168 2.56 -12.97 43.21
C MET A 168 2.25 -12.13 44.44
N ARG A 169 1.21 -11.28 44.36
CA ARG A 169 0.75 -10.48 45.50
C ARG A 169 0.28 -11.36 46.66
N MET A 170 -0.54 -12.38 46.39
CA MET A 170 -0.99 -13.32 47.41
C MET A 170 0.18 -14.09 48.03
N ALA A 171 1.14 -14.56 47.23
CA ALA A 171 2.32 -15.24 47.74
C ALA A 171 3.15 -14.33 48.68
N ALA A 172 3.36 -13.07 48.28
CA ALA A 172 4.05 -12.09 49.11
C ALA A 172 3.26 -11.78 50.41
N GLU A 173 1.93 -11.66 50.34
CA GLU A 173 1.08 -11.46 51.52
C GLU A 173 1.19 -12.63 52.50
N VAL A 174 1.18 -13.88 51.99
CA VAL A 174 1.36 -15.09 52.80
C VAL A 174 2.75 -15.14 53.43
N GLU A 175 3.81 -14.85 52.67
CA GLU A 175 5.18 -14.83 53.18
C GLU A 175 5.36 -13.77 54.26
N VAL A 176 4.83 -12.56 54.07
CA VAL A 176 4.85 -11.50 55.09
C VAL A 176 4.09 -11.93 56.34
N ALA A 177 2.93 -12.59 56.21
CA ALA A 177 2.18 -13.11 57.35
C ALA A 177 2.97 -14.19 58.10
N GLN A 178 3.60 -15.13 57.38
CA GLN A 178 4.44 -16.16 57.97
C GLN A 178 5.65 -15.57 58.71
N LEU A 179 6.32 -14.57 58.11
CA LEU A 179 7.43 -13.86 58.74
C LEU A 179 6.97 -13.16 60.03
N LYS A 180 5.79 -12.53 60.05
CA LYS A 180 5.23 -11.93 61.27
C LYS A 180 5.00 -12.98 62.36
N VAL A 181 4.32 -14.08 62.05
CA VAL A 181 4.06 -15.17 63.01
C VAL A 181 5.38 -15.75 63.54
N ASN A 182 6.32 -16.04 62.66
CA ASN A 182 7.64 -16.55 63.06
C ASN A 182 8.40 -15.55 63.95
N SER A 183 8.30 -14.25 63.65
CA SER A 183 8.94 -13.21 64.46
C SER A 183 8.28 -13.04 65.83
N GLU A 184 6.96 -13.16 65.92
CA GLU A 184 6.21 -13.11 67.17
C GLU A 184 6.53 -14.34 68.05
N GLU A 185 6.60 -15.52 67.44
CA GLU A 185 7.00 -16.76 68.12
C GLU A 185 8.45 -16.70 68.61
N ALA A 186 9.38 -16.19 67.78
CA ALA A 186 10.75 -15.97 68.19
C ALA A 186 10.86 -14.99 69.37
N CYS A 187 10.13 -13.87 69.33
CA CYS A 187 10.05 -12.92 70.44
C CYS A 187 9.48 -13.56 71.71
N LYS A 188 8.42 -14.36 71.59
CA LYS A 188 7.82 -15.08 72.72
C LYS A 188 8.81 -16.07 73.34
N ASN A 189 9.50 -16.86 72.51
CA ASN A 189 10.51 -17.81 72.99
C ASN A 189 11.68 -17.11 73.70
N ILE A 190 12.12 -15.95 73.20
CA ILE A 190 13.14 -15.13 73.87
C ILE A 190 12.63 -14.63 75.22
N LEU A 191 11.39 -14.14 75.29
CA LEU A 191 10.78 -13.68 76.53
C LEU A 191 10.60 -14.81 77.55
N ASP A 192 10.16 -15.98 77.12
CA ASP A 192 9.97 -17.15 77.98
C ASP A 192 11.32 -17.65 78.52
N LYS A 193 12.36 -17.72 77.66
CA LYS A 193 13.73 -18.03 78.10
C LYS A 193 14.29 -16.99 79.07
N ALA A 194 14.10 -15.70 78.79
CA ALA A 194 14.51 -14.63 79.70
C ALA A 194 13.79 -14.71 81.06
N ARG A 195 12.51 -15.11 81.08
CA ARG A 195 11.75 -15.36 82.32
C ARG A 195 12.29 -16.58 83.06
N GLU A 196 12.60 -17.68 82.37
CA GLU A 196 13.17 -18.88 82.98
C GLU A 196 14.54 -18.60 83.59
N ASP A 197 15.44 -17.96 82.84
CA ASP A 197 16.76 -17.52 83.32
C ASP A 197 16.63 -16.58 84.52
N ALA A 198 15.67 -15.66 84.51
CA ALA A 198 15.39 -14.77 85.64
C ALA A 198 14.87 -15.53 86.87
N VAL A 199 13.96 -16.49 86.70
CA VAL A 199 13.46 -17.35 87.78
C VAL A 199 14.59 -18.19 88.37
N GLU A 200 15.44 -18.78 87.53
CA GLU A 200 16.58 -19.57 87.97
C GLU A 200 17.60 -18.70 88.74
N THR A 201 17.88 -17.50 88.23
CA THR A 201 18.75 -16.53 88.91
C THR A 201 18.19 -16.11 90.26
N LEU A 202 16.88 -15.84 90.33
CA LEU A 202 16.19 -15.54 91.59
C LEU A 202 16.20 -16.73 92.56
N ALA A 203 16.04 -17.96 92.07
CA ALA A 203 16.11 -19.17 92.88
C ALA A 203 17.52 -19.38 93.45
N LYS A 204 18.57 -19.20 92.63
CA LYS A 204 19.97 -19.24 93.08
C LYS A 204 20.26 -18.16 94.12
N ALA A 205 19.81 -16.92 93.89
CA ALA A 205 19.96 -15.81 94.84
C ALA A 205 19.23 -16.08 96.16
N ARG A 206 17.99 -16.59 96.10
CA ARG A 206 17.23 -17.01 97.29
C ARG A 206 17.92 -18.15 98.05
N GLY A 207 18.42 -19.16 97.35
CA GLY A 207 19.15 -20.27 97.95
C GLY A 207 20.44 -19.82 98.64
N GLN A 208 21.20 -18.92 98.02
CA GLN A 208 22.38 -18.29 98.63
C GLN A 208 21.99 -17.48 99.86
N ALA A 209 20.97 -16.63 99.77
CA ALA A 209 20.47 -15.84 100.90
C ALA A 209 20.03 -16.75 102.06
N GLN A 210 19.30 -17.82 101.78
CA GLN A 210 18.84 -18.78 102.78
C GLN A 210 20.02 -19.52 103.45
N LYS A 211 21.06 -19.86 102.69
CA LYS A 211 22.30 -20.42 103.24
C LYS A 211 23.04 -19.42 104.13
N THR A 212 23.16 -18.15 103.71
CA THR A 212 23.78 -17.10 104.52
C THR A 212 23.00 -16.84 105.82
N ILE A 213 21.66 -16.83 105.75
CA ILE A 213 20.79 -16.73 106.94
C ILE A 213 21.00 -17.94 107.85
N GLY A 214 21.00 -19.16 107.31
CA GLY A 214 21.26 -20.37 108.09
C GLY A 214 22.63 -20.38 108.77
N ASP A 215 23.68 -19.95 108.05
CA ASP A 215 25.04 -19.82 108.60
C ASP A 215 25.14 -18.71 109.66
N ALA A 216 24.33 -17.65 109.55
CA ALA A 216 24.24 -16.59 110.55
C ALA A 216 23.50 -17.08 111.80
N ASP A 217 22.38 -17.78 111.64
CA ASP A 217 21.62 -18.39 112.73
C ASP A 217 22.44 -19.44 113.49
N ALA A 218 23.18 -20.29 112.78
CA ALA A 218 24.07 -21.28 113.41
C ALA A 218 25.18 -20.59 114.23
N ARG A 219 25.75 -19.50 113.71
CA ARG A 219 26.73 -18.68 114.44
C ARG A 219 26.11 -18.01 115.67
N ALA A 220 24.90 -17.49 115.54
CA ALA A 220 24.16 -16.89 116.66
C ALA A 220 23.86 -17.92 117.75
N ARG A 221 23.38 -19.12 117.39
CA ARG A 221 23.16 -20.23 118.34
C ARG A 221 24.44 -20.63 119.07
N LYS A 222 25.57 -20.71 118.36
CA LYS A 222 26.87 -21.02 118.99
C LYS A 222 27.29 -19.93 119.98
N MET A 223 27.15 -18.65 119.62
CA MET A 223 27.43 -17.54 120.54
C MET A 223 26.54 -17.56 121.78
N ILE A 224 25.24 -17.87 121.62
CA ILE A 224 24.30 -18.02 122.75
C ILE A 224 24.73 -19.18 123.65
N PHE A 225 25.04 -20.34 123.08
CA PHE A 225 25.50 -21.50 123.84
C PHE A 225 26.79 -21.20 124.62
N ASP A 226 27.78 -20.56 124.00
CA ASP A 226 29.04 -20.18 124.66
C ASP A 226 28.79 -19.15 125.79
N ALA A 227 27.83 -18.24 125.61
CA ALA A 227 27.42 -17.28 126.63
C ALA A 227 26.68 -17.94 127.81
N GLU A 228 25.77 -18.87 127.54
CA GLU A 228 25.06 -19.65 128.56
C GLU A 228 26.02 -20.52 129.38
N ASN A 229 27.00 -21.15 128.72
CA ASN A 229 27.98 -21.98 129.41
C ASN A 229 28.89 -21.13 130.32
N LYS A 230 29.30 -19.95 129.86
CA LYS A 230 30.01 -18.96 130.70
C LYS A 230 29.16 -18.48 131.88
N ALA A 231 27.88 -18.20 131.65
CA ALA A 231 26.96 -17.78 132.71
C ALA A 231 26.76 -18.89 133.75
N GLY A 232 26.65 -20.15 133.31
CA GLY A 232 26.58 -21.32 134.19
C GLY A 232 27.82 -21.49 135.07
N LEU A 233 29.02 -21.34 134.49
CA LEU A 233 30.27 -21.37 135.25
C LEU A 233 30.35 -20.25 136.29
N ALA A 234 29.96 -19.02 135.91
CA ALA A 234 29.92 -17.88 136.83
C ALA A 234 28.92 -18.08 137.98
N LYS A 235 27.74 -18.66 137.68
CA LYS A 235 26.73 -18.99 138.69
C LYS A 235 27.23 -20.02 139.69
N ASN A 236 27.87 -21.09 139.22
CA ASN A 236 28.46 -22.11 140.10
C ASN A 236 29.54 -21.53 141.02
N MET A 237 30.40 -20.65 140.49
CA MET A 237 31.40 -19.95 141.33
C MET A 237 30.75 -19.05 142.39
N PHE A 238 29.62 -18.40 142.07
CA PHE A 238 28.89 -17.56 143.00
C PHE A 238 28.22 -18.39 144.12
N GLU A 239 27.57 -19.51 143.78
CA GLU A 239 26.97 -20.42 144.76
C GLU A 239 28.01 -21.01 145.73
N ASP A 240 29.22 -21.30 145.25
CA ASP A 240 30.30 -21.82 146.08
C ASP A 240 30.82 -20.78 147.09
N GLN A 241 30.88 -19.50 146.68
CA GLN A 241 31.18 -18.39 147.59
C GLN A 241 30.09 -18.16 148.64
N VAL A 242 28.82 -18.29 148.26
CA VAL A 242 27.70 -18.20 149.21
C VAL A 242 27.75 -19.32 150.24
N LYS A 243 28.08 -20.56 149.84
CA LYS A 243 28.29 -21.67 150.78
C LYS A 243 29.42 -21.38 151.77
N LYS A 244 30.57 -20.87 151.31
CA LYS A 244 31.68 -20.47 152.19
C LYS A 244 31.26 -19.38 153.19
N ALA A 245 30.52 -18.37 152.73
CA ALA A 245 30.00 -17.31 153.60
C ALA A 245 29.03 -17.85 154.66
N ASN A 246 28.16 -18.80 154.31
CA ASN A 246 27.25 -19.43 155.27
C ASN A 246 27.97 -20.29 156.32
N VAL A 247 29.03 -21.00 155.94
CA VAL A 247 29.88 -21.75 156.89
C VAL A 247 30.57 -20.78 157.86
N HIS A 248 31.11 -19.66 157.37
CA HIS A 248 31.66 -18.61 158.23
C HIS A 248 30.61 -18.02 159.18
N ARG A 249 29.40 -17.76 158.69
CA ARG A 249 28.29 -17.26 159.52
C ARG A 249 27.96 -18.24 160.64
N GLN A 250 27.88 -19.54 160.34
CA GLN A 250 27.57 -20.57 161.33
C GLN A 250 28.69 -20.68 162.39
N HIS A 251 29.95 -20.55 161.97
CA HIS A 251 31.07 -20.58 162.90
C HIS A 251 31.06 -19.37 163.86
N MET A 252 30.66 -18.20 163.36
CA MET A 252 30.51 -16.97 164.16
C MET A 252 29.35 -17.08 165.17
N ILE A 253 28.26 -17.74 164.79
CA ILE A 253 27.11 -18.02 165.69
C ILE A 253 27.56 -18.93 166.84
N ASN A 254 28.26 -20.01 166.56
CA ASN A 254 28.74 -20.93 167.59
C ASN A 254 29.75 -20.26 168.55
N LEU A 255 30.55 -19.30 168.07
CA LEU A 255 31.48 -18.52 168.90
C LEU A 255 30.73 -17.57 169.84
N LEU A 256 29.65 -16.94 169.36
CA LEU A 256 28.78 -16.06 170.15
C LEU A 256 27.95 -16.84 171.18
N GLU A 257 27.47 -18.04 170.84
CA GLU A 257 26.78 -18.94 171.78
C GLU A 257 27.71 -19.41 172.90
N SER A 258 28.97 -19.74 172.58
CA SER A 258 29.99 -20.08 173.59
C SER A 258 30.35 -18.90 174.51
N GLN A 259 30.29 -17.66 174.01
CA GLN A 259 30.48 -16.46 174.85
C GLN A 259 29.23 -16.09 175.68
N LEU A 260 28.03 -16.44 175.21
CA LEU A 260 26.77 -16.26 175.96
C LEU A 260 26.60 -17.28 177.10
N GLU A 261 27.10 -18.51 176.96
CA GLU A 261 27.15 -19.50 178.05
C GLU A 261 28.13 -19.07 179.18
N LEU A 262 29.26 -18.44 178.83
CA LEU A 262 30.19 -17.86 179.81
C LEU A 262 29.60 -16.67 180.59
N LEU A 263 28.70 -15.90 179.98
CA LEU A 263 28.01 -14.77 180.63
C LEU A 263 26.79 -15.21 181.46
N LYS A 264 26.13 -16.32 181.13
CA LYS A 264 25.09 -16.93 181.99
C LYS A 264 25.66 -17.61 183.24
N GLY A 265 26.94 -17.96 183.24
CA GLY A 265 27.67 -18.38 184.44
C GLY A 265 27.88 -17.28 185.49
N PHE A 266 27.53 -16.02 185.20
CA PHE A 266 27.83 -14.87 186.08
C PHE A 266 26.62 -14.25 186.79
N ASN A 267 25.36 -14.68 186.56
CA ASN A 267 24.19 -13.93 187.06
C ASN A 267 22.98 -14.72 187.64
N GLU A 268 23.15 -15.98 188.04
CA GLU A 268 22.13 -16.72 188.84
C GLU A 268 22.73 -17.69 189.90
N LYS A 269 23.99 -17.51 190.34
CA LYS A 269 24.60 -18.21 191.50
C LYS A 269 25.72 -17.38 192.12
N THR A 270 25.48 -16.44 193.03
CA THR A 270 24.28 -15.91 193.71
C THR A 270 23.01 -15.82 192.85
N GLU A 271 21.88 -16.53 193.07
CA GLU A 271 21.42 -17.54 194.04
C GLU A 271 20.42 -18.49 193.32
N GLU A 272 20.44 -19.79 193.67
CA GLU A 272 19.55 -20.93 193.29
C GLU A 272 19.71 -21.62 191.92
#